data_AF-A0A7C2AFU6-F1
#
_entry.id   AF-A0A7C2AFU6-F1
#
_cell.length_a   1.000
_cell.length_b   1.000
_cell.length_c   1.000
_cell.angle_alpha   90.00
_cell.angle_beta   90.00
_cell.angle_gamma   90.00
#
_symmetry.space_group_name_H-M   'P 1'
#
loop_
_entity.id
_entity.type
_entity.pdbx_description
1 polymer ?
#
loop_
_entity_poly.entity_id
_entity_poly.type
_entity_poly.pdbx_seq_one_letter_code
_entity_poly.pdbx_strand_id
1 'polypeptide(L)'
;MFESITSNPSSLNLTFKNFSLEGYVRNLVGDDTINNTAYNVSFNWTLPSDFLVKDGTANVTYGNLSNSSLVYNNINISFNTTNLPDLNPGTISVNLYAQGFNSSGTIITHAGNITLLTKQINISLTCYGVADGVYVTACGSLDPDKPAESTTSPGGGSGGGGGGGGDGALSEKSDAYFELLRGEMQEFTLPIENKLSFAKKDIKIKVSGINSKYISFYPPVISFIGPHSSKNITIIITAPAYFTKGEYNLVFKLEGEIDSNVSKVFRETKYVKLFIVEVLRSDADKMVNESATMIKKMNSSELFLKDVSLLFESILEDYNKTDFLGVKDNYDSLKEIYDAAFASLAILNELTKSIEKTDKNGIDTFETKKVLYIAQAIFDRGDYLLALEKLRSAKLMFALETKGEMNIFYTIKNNPYQTLLAFAGVGVFSFGSSLVVRSRLYRRKLRLYGEEEKLLLELMKVVQRDTFEGNKMSMEEYGEAMSQYEKKLGEAIEGRIRIEAKVANVYKIKGKKKALKEEKERLINLVMDVQDKYLNKSEIETRVYDNIIKSYTTRLADVDSKLTVIEAEEALANINFFKKLFKKKEKPEPELKIKKVKRKLRYD
;
A
#
# COMPACT_ATOMS: atom_id res chain seq x y z
N MET A 1 -2.52 -1.40 18.78
CA MET A 1 -3.62 -2.37 18.62
C MET A 1 -4.42 -2.01 17.38
N PHE A 2 -5.17 -2.97 16.86
CA PHE A 2 -6.03 -2.83 15.69
C PHE A 2 -7.18 -3.82 15.78
N GLU A 3 -8.38 -3.34 15.46
CA GLU A 3 -9.63 -4.09 15.42
C GLU A 3 -10.28 -4.01 14.03
N SER A 4 -10.97 -5.07 13.65
CA SER A 4 -11.75 -5.12 12.42
C SER A 4 -12.96 -6.01 12.58
N ILE A 5 -14.04 -5.61 11.92
CA ILE A 5 -15.19 -6.47 11.66
C ILE A 5 -14.86 -7.30 10.42
N THR A 6 -15.07 -8.61 10.46
CA THR A 6 -14.75 -9.55 9.37
C THR A 6 -15.97 -10.03 8.63
N SER A 7 -17.09 -10.17 9.32
CA SER A 7 -18.35 -10.60 8.74
C SER A 7 -19.52 -9.96 9.48
N ASN A 8 -20.45 -9.44 8.71
CA ASN A 8 -21.74 -8.96 9.18
C ASN A 8 -22.74 -8.98 8.02
N PRO A 9 -24.04 -9.16 8.29
CA PRO A 9 -25.06 -8.99 7.27
C PRO A 9 -25.18 -7.51 6.89
N SER A 10 -25.36 -7.22 5.60
CA SER A 10 -25.67 -5.88 5.10
C SER A 10 -27.17 -5.56 5.22
N SER A 11 -28.02 -6.57 5.02
CA SER A 11 -29.47 -6.49 5.19
C SER A 11 -30.04 -7.73 5.87
N LEU A 12 -31.14 -7.54 6.59
CA LEU A 12 -31.81 -8.58 7.36
C LEU A 12 -33.34 -8.40 7.27
N ASN A 13 -34.02 -9.39 6.70
CA ASN A 13 -35.47 -9.52 6.84
C ASN A 13 -35.88 -9.78 8.30
N LEU A 14 -36.92 -9.11 8.78
CA LEU A 14 -37.53 -9.30 10.09
C LEU A 14 -38.39 -10.58 10.06
N THR A 15 -37.70 -11.70 10.24
CA THR A 15 -38.25 -13.07 10.34
C THR A 15 -37.41 -13.86 11.34
N PHE A 16 -37.87 -15.02 11.79
CA PHE A 16 -37.10 -15.90 12.67
C PHE A 16 -35.79 -16.34 12.02
N LYS A 17 -34.67 -15.91 12.60
CA LYS A 17 -33.34 -16.30 12.11
C LYS A 17 -32.25 -16.00 13.13
N ASN A 18 -31.08 -16.59 12.87
CA ASN A 18 -29.85 -16.24 13.55
C ASN A 18 -28.85 -15.71 12.54
N PHE A 19 -28.02 -14.76 12.95
CA PHE A 19 -26.91 -14.26 12.14
C PHE A 19 -25.69 -13.98 13.03
N SER A 20 -24.50 -14.04 12.45
CA SER A 20 -23.25 -13.77 13.15
C SER A 20 -22.79 -12.33 12.95
N LEU A 21 -22.16 -11.79 13.98
CA LEU A 21 -21.30 -10.62 13.91
C LEU A 21 -19.90 -11.08 14.31
N GLU A 22 -18.96 -10.95 13.38
CA GLU A 22 -17.61 -11.46 13.55
C GLU A 22 -16.61 -10.33 13.48
N GLY A 23 -15.67 -10.34 14.41
CA GLY A 23 -14.64 -9.33 14.49
C GLY A 23 -13.45 -9.82 15.31
N TYR A 24 -12.29 -9.23 15.05
CA TYR A 24 -11.08 -9.52 15.80
C TYR A 24 -10.39 -8.26 16.27
N VAL A 25 -9.57 -8.44 17.31
CA VAL A 25 -8.58 -7.48 17.79
C VAL A 25 -7.20 -8.12 17.73
N ARG A 26 -6.17 -7.31 17.46
CA ARG A 26 -4.77 -7.75 17.53
C ARG A 26 -3.83 -6.66 17.99
N ASN A 27 -2.68 -7.06 18.52
CA ASN A 27 -1.61 -6.13 18.85
C ASN A 27 -0.57 -6.05 17.73
N LEU A 28 -0.64 -4.99 16.91
CA LEU A 28 0.24 -4.80 15.74
C LEU A 28 1.74 -4.81 16.05
N VAL A 29 2.13 -4.36 17.24
CA VAL A 29 3.54 -4.25 17.66
C VAL A 29 3.94 -5.37 18.62
N GLY A 30 3.04 -6.31 18.91
CA GLY A 30 3.29 -7.40 19.83
C GLY A 30 4.36 -8.35 19.30
N ASP A 31 5.41 -8.55 20.10
CA ASP A 31 6.60 -9.37 19.82
C ASP A 31 6.89 -10.38 20.96
N ASP A 32 5.86 -10.68 21.77
CA ASP A 32 5.93 -11.50 22.98
C ASP A 32 6.83 -10.95 24.10
N THR A 33 7.18 -9.66 24.06
CA THR A 33 7.88 -8.97 25.14
C THR A 33 6.96 -8.14 26.03
N ILE A 34 7.38 -7.90 27.28
CA ILE A 34 6.63 -7.11 28.28
C ILE A 34 6.35 -5.68 27.78
N ASN A 35 7.32 -5.06 27.10
CA ASN A 35 7.22 -3.65 26.69
C ASN A 35 6.20 -3.43 25.57
N ASN A 36 6.01 -4.42 24.70
CA ASN A 36 5.10 -4.34 23.56
C ASN A 36 3.82 -5.14 23.78
N THR A 37 3.53 -5.59 25.00
CA THR A 37 2.28 -6.28 25.34
C THR A 37 1.18 -5.27 25.68
N ALA A 38 -0.02 -5.49 25.14
CA ALA A 38 -1.23 -4.77 25.56
C ALA A 38 -1.91 -5.54 26.70
N TYR A 39 -2.22 -4.87 27.81
CA TYR A 39 -2.82 -5.45 29.02
C TYR A 39 -4.27 -4.97 29.19
N ASN A 40 -5.08 -5.78 29.87
CA ASN A 40 -6.49 -5.49 30.19
C ASN A 40 -7.25 -4.98 28.96
N VAL A 41 -7.17 -5.74 27.86
CA VAL A 41 -7.77 -5.35 26.59
C VAL A 41 -9.27 -5.62 26.64
N SER A 42 -10.06 -4.56 26.64
CA SER A 42 -11.52 -4.64 26.50
C SER A 42 -11.86 -4.67 25.01
N PHE A 43 -12.66 -5.65 24.59
CA PHE A 43 -13.06 -5.84 23.20
C PHE A 43 -14.51 -6.30 23.08
N ASN A 44 -15.36 -5.38 22.66
CA ASN A 44 -16.78 -5.48 22.94
C ASN A 44 -17.66 -4.98 21.77
N TRP A 45 -18.88 -5.46 21.73
CA TRP A 45 -19.95 -5.09 20.82
C TRP A 45 -21.00 -4.24 21.52
N THR A 46 -21.37 -3.11 20.93
CA THR A 46 -22.53 -2.31 21.34
C THR A 46 -23.68 -2.62 20.39
N LEU A 47 -24.70 -3.28 20.92
CA LEU A 47 -25.88 -3.74 20.19
C LEU A 47 -27.12 -2.91 20.57
N PRO A 48 -28.12 -2.78 19.68
CA PRO A 48 -29.45 -2.30 20.04
C PRO A 48 -30.06 -3.16 21.17
N SER A 49 -30.92 -2.56 22.00
CA SER A 49 -31.56 -3.25 23.15
C SER A 49 -32.30 -4.52 22.74
N ASP A 50 -32.84 -4.53 21.52
CA ASP A 50 -33.72 -5.58 21.02
C ASP A 50 -32.92 -6.75 20.40
N PHE A 51 -31.59 -6.63 20.32
CA PHE A 51 -30.71 -7.67 19.77
C PHE A 51 -30.29 -8.64 20.87
N LEU A 52 -30.86 -9.84 20.84
CA LEU A 52 -30.55 -10.89 21.81
C LEU A 52 -29.35 -11.72 21.34
N VAL A 53 -28.29 -11.73 22.14
CA VAL A 53 -27.12 -12.59 21.93
C VAL A 53 -27.48 -14.03 22.31
N LYS A 54 -27.43 -14.92 21.33
CA LYS A 54 -27.68 -16.36 21.50
C LYS A 54 -26.41 -17.11 21.89
N ASP A 55 -25.32 -16.88 21.15
CA ASP A 55 -24.01 -17.48 21.40
C ASP A 55 -22.92 -16.40 21.45
N GLY A 56 -21.90 -16.60 22.29
CA GLY A 56 -20.81 -15.65 22.48
C GLY A 56 -21.08 -14.63 23.60
N THR A 57 -20.26 -13.59 23.68
CA THR A 57 -20.38 -12.56 24.71
C THR A 57 -20.11 -11.18 24.12
N ALA A 58 -21.07 -10.28 24.24
CA ALA A 58 -20.94 -8.93 23.71
C ALA A 58 -19.79 -8.15 24.38
N ASN A 59 -19.51 -8.39 25.66
CA ASN A 59 -18.41 -7.72 26.38
C ASN A 59 -17.36 -8.74 26.83
N VAL A 60 -16.15 -8.66 26.26
CA VAL A 60 -15.04 -9.56 26.58
C VAL A 60 -13.80 -8.75 26.97
N THR A 61 -13.14 -9.18 28.04
CA THR A 61 -11.85 -8.62 28.46
C THR A 61 -10.77 -9.67 28.41
N TYR A 62 -9.65 -9.35 27.76
CA TYR A 62 -8.47 -10.20 27.69
C TYR A 62 -7.39 -9.67 28.64
N GLY A 63 -6.77 -10.57 29.40
CA GLY A 63 -5.71 -10.21 30.35
C GLY A 63 -4.52 -9.56 29.66
N ASN A 64 -4.06 -10.15 28.55
CA ASN A 64 -3.02 -9.57 27.71
C ASN A 64 -3.12 -10.00 26.23
N LEU A 65 -2.52 -9.20 25.36
CA LEU A 65 -2.26 -9.49 23.94
C LEU A 65 -0.77 -9.20 23.66
N SER A 66 0.07 -10.24 23.75
CA SER A 66 1.53 -10.13 23.66
C SER A 66 2.09 -10.17 22.24
N ASN A 67 1.34 -10.74 21.30
CA ASN A 67 1.74 -10.91 19.90
C ASN A 67 0.72 -10.33 18.91
N SER A 68 1.02 -10.48 17.62
CA SER A 68 0.20 -10.00 16.51
C SER A 68 -0.89 -10.98 16.04
N SER A 69 -1.12 -12.07 16.77
CA SER A 69 -2.17 -13.04 16.45
C SER A 69 -3.56 -12.41 16.56
N LEU A 70 -4.48 -12.91 15.73
CA LEU A 70 -5.87 -12.44 15.70
C LEU A 70 -6.64 -13.08 16.85
N VAL A 71 -7.28 -12.25 17.68
CA VAL A 71 -8.17 -12.68 18.75
C VAL A 71 -9.58 -12.30 18.39
N TYR A 72 -10.43 -13.31 18.16
CA TYR A 72 -11.79 -13.13 17.68
C TYR A 72 -12.78 -12.98 18.84
N ASN A 73 -13.77 -12.10 18.66
CA ASN A 73 -14.98 -12.04 19.47
C ASN A 73 -16.19 -12.11 18.54
N ASN A 74 -16.57 -13.34 18.21
CA ASN A 74 -17.71 -13.61 17.34
C ASN A 74 -18.95 -13.84 18.20
N ILE A 75 -20.05 -13.18 17.84
CA ILE A 75 -21.33 -13.31 18.53
C ILE A 75 -22.41 -13.72 17.53
N ASN A 76 -23.35 -14.55 17.97
CA ASN A 76 -24.55 -14.88 17.21
C ASN A 76 -25.74 -14.16 17.82
N ILE A 77 -26.45 -13.40 16.99
CA ILE A 77 -27.69 -12.73 17.36
C ILE A 77 -28.87 -13.59 16.89
N SER A 78 -29.93 -13.64 17.70
CA SER A 78 -31.15 -14.36 17.39
C SER A 78 -32.36 -13.44 17.35
N PHE A 79 -33.13 -13.56 16.27
CA PHE A 79 -34.49 -13.05 16.17
C PHE A 79 -35.44 -14.19 16.51
N ASN A 80 -36.11 -14.07 17.64
CA ASN A 80 -37.01 -15.07 18.21
C ASN A 80 -38.35 -14.43 18.59
N THR A 81 -39.26 -15.22 19.13
CA THR A 81 -40.63 -14.78 19.48
C THR A 81 -40.68 -13.68 20.53
N THR A 82 -39.57 -13.43 21.24
CA THR A 82 -39.50 -12.48 22.36
C THR A 82 -39.07 -11.09 21.92
N ASN A 83 -38.20 -10.97 20.91
CA ASN A 83 -37.68 -9.67 20.46
C ASN A 83 -38.15 -9.24 19.08
N LEU A 84 -38.47 -10.19 18.20
CA LEU A 84 -38.82 -9.91 16.81
C LEU A 84 -40.09 -9.04 16.64
N PRO A 85 -41.19 -9.23 17.40
CA PRO A 85 -42.42 -8.45 17.20
C PRO A 85 -42.28 -6.94 17.45
N ASP A 86 -41.29 -6.57 18.27
CA ASP A 86 -41.01 -5.19 18.70
C ASP A 86 -39.89 -4.52 17.87
N LEU A 87 -39.27 -5.26 16.94
CA LEU A 87 -38.22 -4.72 16.07
C LEU A 87 -38.81 -3.81 14.99
N ASN A 88 -38.13 -2.67 14.77
CA ASN A 88 -38.51 -1.72 13.74
C ASN A 88 -37.68 -1.91 12.46
N PRO A 89 -38.30 -1.84 11.26
CA PRO A 89 -37.56 -1.77 10.02
C PRO A 89 -36.80 -0.45 9.92
N GLY A 90 -35.66 -0.46 9.21
CA GLY A 90 -34.77 0.70 9.08
C GLY A 90 -33.29 0.34 9.25
N THR A 91 -32.42 1.34 9.22
CA THR A 91 -30.98 1.14 9.39
C THR A 91 -30.59 1.24 10.87
N ILE A 92 -29.98 0.18 11.39
CA ILE A 92 -29.39 0.17 12.73
C ILE A 92 -27.87 0.23 12.63
N SER A 93 -27.24 0.92 13.57
CA SER A 93 -25.79 0.97 13.68
C SER A 93 -25.31 0.08 14.82
N VAL A 94 -24.33 -0.78 14.53
CA VAL A 94 -23.66 -1.63 15.51
C VAL A 94 -22.20 -1.20 15.60
N ASN A 95 -21.69 -1.05 16.81
CA ASN A 95 -20.31 -0.63 17.04
C ASN A 95 -19.49 -1.76 17.67
N LEU A 96 -18.26 -1.92 17.20
CA LEU A 96 -17.21 -2.74 17.78
C LEU A 96 -16.17 -1.82 18.40
N TYR A 97 -15.81 -2.03 19.65
CA TYR A 97 -14.86 -1.19 20.36
C TYR A 97 -13.73 -1.99 21.00
N ALA A 98 -12.52 -1.42 20.95
CA ALA A 98 -11.32 -1.99 21.54
C ALA A 98 -10.51 -0.94 22.32
N GLN A 99 -10.08 -1.28 23.53
CA GLN A 99 -9.23 -0.45 24.39
C GLN A 99 -8.29 -1.33 25.21
N GLY A 100 -7.09 -0.84 25.53
CA GLY A 100 -6.10 -1.59 26.32
C GLY A 100 -5.07 -0.67 26.94
N PHE A 101 -4.24 -1.23 27.81
CA PHE A 101 -3.25 -0.52 28.62
C PHE A 101 -1.84 -1.02 28.31
N ASN A 102 -0.82 -0.18 28.45
CA ASN A 102 0.57 -0.61 28.35
C ASN A 102 1.08 -1.22 29.66
N SER A 103 2.34 -1.67 29.67
CA SER A 103 2.98 -2.26 30.85
C SER A 103 3.04 -1.36 32.09
N SER A 104 2.92 -0.04 31.90
CA SER A 104 2.87 0.95 32.99
C SER A 104 1.46 1.26 33.50
N GLY A 105 0.43 0.60 32.95
CA GLY A 105 -0.97 0.82 33.31
C GLY A 105 -1.58 2.08 32.71
N THR A 106 -0.92 2.71 31.74
CA THR A 106 -1.49 3.86 31.00
C THR A 106 -2.22 3.39 29.75
N ILE A 107 -3.32 4.06 29.38
CA ILE A 107 -4.12 3.71 28.20
C ILE A 107 -3.26 3.84 26.94
N ILE A 108 -3.35 2.84 26.06
CA ILE A 108 -2.62 2.86 24.79
C ILE A 108 -3.20 3.96 23.89
N THR A 109 -2.36 4.92 23.51
CA THR A 109 -2.68 5.97 22.55
C THR A 109 -2.27 5.57 21.15
N HIS A 110 -3.23 5.58 20.23
CA HIS A 110 -3.04 5.31 18.80
C HIS A 110 -2.78 6.60 18.01
N ALA A 111 -2.51 6.45 16.71
CA ALA A 111 -2.36 7.60 15.82
C ALA A 111 -3.57 8.54 15.90
N GLY A 112 -3.33 9.85 15.93
CA GLY A 112 -4.38 10.85 16.09
C GLY A 112 -4.89 11.01 17.53
N ASN A 113 -4.13 10.57 18.55
CA ASN A 113 -4.50 10.63 19.97
C ASN A 113 -5.78 9.83 20.31
N ILE A 114 -6.09 8.79 19.54
CA ILE A 114 -7.25 7.93 19.75
C ILE A 114 -6.90 6.90 20.84
N THR A 115 -7.72 6.81 21.89
CA THR A 115 -7.53 5.86 23.01
C THR A 115 -8.58 4.75 23.06
N LEU A 116 -9.66 4.91 22.30
CA LEU A 116 -10.73 3.94 22.12
C LEU A 116 -10.88 3.71 20.63
N LEU A 117 -10.49 2.53 20.17
CA LEU A 117 -10.68 2.16 18.79
C LEU A 117 -12.15 1.77 18.60
N THR A 118 -12.79 2.29 17.54
CA THR A 118 -14.21 2.08 17.28
C THR A 118 -14.44 1.85 15.80
N LYS A 119 -15.17 0.79 15.47
CA LYS A 119 -15.70 0.50 14.14
C LYS A 119 -17.20 0.41 14.17
N GLN A 120 -17.84 1.07 13.21
CA GLN A 120 -19.29 1.05 13.04
C GLN A 120 -19.65 0.32 11.75
N ILE A 121 -20.69 -0.50 11.84
CA ILE A 121 -21.39 -1.07 10.69
C ILE A 121 -22.86 -0.67 10.75
N ASN A 122 -23.47 -0.60 9.57
CA ASN A 122 -24.89 -0.33 9.43
C ASN A 122 -25.57 -1.56 8.84
N ILE A 123 -26.63 -2.03 9.50
CA ILE A 123 -27.42 -3.20 9.08
C ILE A 123 -28.83 -2.70 8.73
N SER A 124 -29.30 -3.02 7.53
CA SER A 124 -30.65 -2.64 7.09
C SER A 124 -31.68 -3.71 7.48
N LEU A 125 -32.64 -3.37 8.33
CA LEU A 125 -33.76 -4.23 8.71
C LEU A 125 -34.94 -3.99 7.76
N THR A 126 -35.39 -5.04 7.08
CA THR A 126 -36.48 -4.99 6.10
C THR A 126 -37.65 -5.87 6.52
N CYS A 127 -38.88 -5.46 6.22
CA CYS A 127 -40.04 -6.29 6.48
C CYS A 127 -40.01 -7.57 5.64
N TYR A 128 -40.46 -8.67 6.22
CA TYR A 128 -40.53 -9.95 5.52
C TYR A 128 -41.92 -10.12 4.89
N GLY A 129 -41.96 -10.19 3.55
CA GLY A 129 -43.21 -10.22 2.79
C GLY A 129 -43.82 -11.61 2.58
N VAL A 130 -43.41 -12.61 3.37
CA VAL A 130 -43.89 -14.00 3.28
C VAL A 130 -44.38 -14.43 4.66
N ALA A 131 -45.55 -15.09 4.70
CA ALA A 131 -46.12 -15.58 5.95
C ALA A 131 -45.16 -16.57 6.65
N ASP A 132 -44.74 -16.23 7.86
CA ASP A 132 -43.81 -16.98 8.70
C ASP A 132 -44.34 -17.21 10.14
N GLY A 133 -45.58 -16.78 10.40
CA GLY A 133 -46.30 -17.00 11.64
C GLY A 133 -45.93 -16.01 12.75
N VAL A 134 -45.27 -14.90 12.42
CA VAL A 134 -44.96 -13.82 13.37
C VAL A 134 -45.33 -12.47 12.79
N TYR A 135 -46.15 -11.73 13.53
CA TYR A 135 -46.51 -10.37 13.16
C TYR A 135 -45.54 -9.36 13.79
N VAL A 136 -44.76 -8.68 12.95
CA VAL A 136 -43.92 -7.55 13.33
C VAL A 136 -44.74 -6.27 13.25
N THR A 137 -45.05 -5.69 14.40
CA THR A 137 -46.01 -4.57 14.52
C THR A 137 -45.64 -3.38 13.62
N ALA A 138 -44.36 -3.06 13.54
CA ALA A 138 -43.85 -1.93 12.75
C ALA A 138 -43.92 -2.15 11.23
N CYS A 139 -44.08 -3.39 10.77
CA CYS A 139 -44.23 -3.72 9.35
C CYS A 139 -45.67 -3.58 8.83
N GLY A 140 -46.66 -3.55 9.72
CA GLY A 140 -48.05 -3.21 9.37
C GLY A 140 -48.62 -4.12 8.28
N SER A 141 -49.03 -3.54 7.15
CA SER A 141 -49.59 -4.29 6.01
C SER A 141 -48.55 -4.96 5.10
N LEU A 142 -47.26 -4.73 5.34
CA LEU A 142 -46.17 -5.41 4.63
C LEU A 142 -45.89 -6.81 5.20
N ASP A 143 -46.44 -7.09 6.38
CA ASP A 143 -46.36 -8.38 7.05
C ASP A 143 -47.67 -9.17 6.79
N PRO A 144 -47.61 -10.31 6.08
CA PRO A 144 -48.78 -11.12 5.76
C PRO A 144 -49.48 -11.72 6.98
N ASP A 145 -48.82 -11.80 8.14
CA ASP A 145 -49.35 -12.40 9.37
C ASP A 145 -50.07 -11.37 10.27
N LYS A 146 -50.32 -10.15 9.77
CA LYS A 146 -51.13 -9.14 10.47
C LYS A 146 -52.50 -9.74 10.86
N PRO A 147 -52.87 -9.76 12.17
CA PRO A 147 -54.18 -10.24 12.59
C PRO A 147 -55.29 -9.39 11.99
N ALA A 148 -56.29 -10.04 11.40
CA ALA A 148 -57.44 -9.38 10.80
C ALA A 148 -58.17 -8.51 11.83
N GLU A 149 -58.40 -7.23 11.50
CA GLU A 149 -59.23 -6.35 12.30
C GLU A 149 -60.65 -6.92 12.35
N SER A 150 -61.12 -7.26 13.55
CA SER A 150 -62.49 -7.72 13.80
C SER A 150 -63.48 -6.62 13.47
N THR A 151 -63.96 -6.61 12.23
CA THR A 151 -65.06 -5.75 11.79
C THR A 151 -66.38 -6.37 12.24
N THR A 152 -67.01 -5.74 13.24
CA THR A 152 -68.42 -5.98 13.56
C THR A 152 -69.28 -5.58 12.37
N SER A 153 -69.82 -6.57 11.68
CA SER A 153 -70.74 -6.41 10.55
C SER A 153 -72.15 -6.07 11.06
N PRO A 154 -72.80 -4.97 10.65
CA PRO A 154 -74.22 -4.75 10.87
C PRO A 154 -75.02 -5.56 9.83
N GLY A 155 -75.94 -6.40 10.32
CA GLY A 155 -76.78 -7.26 9.51
C GLY A 155 -77.68 -6.49 8.52
N GLY A 156 -77.78 -7.03 7.30
CA GLY A 156 -78.69 -6.59 6.26
C GLY A 156 -80.14 -6.97 6.59
N GLY A 157 -81.00 -5.95 6.71
CA GLY A 157 -82.45 -6.08 6.74
C GLY A 157 -83.05 -5.83 5.36
N SER A 158 -83.82 -6.81 4.90
CA SER A 158 -84.67 -6.80 3.70
C SER A 158 -85.94 -5.95 3.91
N GLY A 159 -86.30 -5.17 2.89
CA GLY A 159 -87.58 -4.47 2.72
C GLY A 159 -87.38 -3.36 1.68
N GLY A 160 -88.11 -3.21 0.59
CA GLY A 160 -89.47 -3.65 0.28
C GLY A 160 -90.30 -2.40 -0.08
N GLY A 161 -90.35 -2.06 -1.37
CA GLY A 161 -91.41 -1.24 -1.98
C GLY A 161 -91.26 0.29 -1.98
N GLY A 162 -91.66 0.89 -3.10
CA GLY A 162 -92.05 2.32 -3.17
C GLY A 162 -91.38 3.09 -4.30
N GLY A 163 -92.12 3.36 -5.38
CA GLY A 163 -91.63 4.08 -6.55
C GLY A 163 -91.77 5.61 -6.46
N GLY A 164 -91.20 6.28 -7.46
CA GLY A 164 -91.60 7.64 -7.85
C GLY A 164 -90.47 8.66 -7.91
N GLY A 165 -90.14 9.11 -9.12
CA GLY A 165 -89.86 10.52 -9.40
C GLY A 165 -88.42 11.03 -9.28
N GLY A 166 -87.74 11.08 -10.43
CA GLY A 166 -86.77 12.10 -10.87
C GLY A 166 -85.80 12.75 -9.87
N ASP A 167 -84.50 12.55 -10.08
CA ASP A 167 -83.68 13.53 -10.80
C ASP A 167 -82.45 12.85 -11.41
N GLY A 168 -82.23 13.10 -12.69
CA GLY A 168 -81.25 12.38 -13.50
C GLY A 168 -79.85 12.95 -13.31
N ALA A 169 -79.09 12.42 -12.36
CA ALA A 169 -77.65 12.63 -12.29
C ALA A 169 -76.97 11.80 -13.40
N LEU A 170 -76.41 12.49 -14.40
CA LEU A 170 -75.57 11.88 -15.44
C LEU A 170 -74.22 11.49 -14.80
N SER A 171 -73.93 10.19 -14.73
CA SER A 171 -72.67 9.64 -14.20
C SER A 171 -71.82 9.07 -15.34
N GLU A 172 -70.62 9.62 -15.53
CA GLU A 172 -69.62 9.14 -16.51
C GLU A 172 -68.35 8.62 -15.81
N LYS A 173 -67.68 7.64 -16.44
CA LYS A 173 -66.39 7.05 -16.01
C LYS A 173 -65.35 7.19 -17.13
N SER A 174 -64.09 7.47 -16.79
CA SER A 174 -62.94 7.48 -17.72
C SER A 174 -61.64 7.10 -17.00
N ASP A 175 -60.71 6.46 -17.71
CA ASP A 175 -59.44 5.92 -17.18
C ASP A 175 -58.19 6.61 -17.77
N ALA A 176 -57.14 6.83 -16.97
CA ALA A 176 -55.82 7.33 -17.41
C ALA A 176 -54.66 6.66 -16.63
N TYR A 177 -53.44 6.62 -17.19
CA TYR A 177 -52.25 6.01 -16.56
C TYR A 177 -51.05 6.98 -16.51
N PHE A 178 -50.29 6.96 -15.41
CA PHE A 178 -49.06 7.74 -15.23
C PHE A 178 -48.00 6.98 -14.42
N GLU A 179 -46.72 7.14 -14.76
CA GLU A 179 -45.56 6.58 -14.05
C GLU A 179 -44.77 7.70 -13.38
N LEU A 180 -44.48 7.52 -12.08
CA LEU A 180 -43.77 8.48 -11.23
C LEU A 180 -42.54 7.84 -10.58
N LEU A 181 -41.39 8.50 -10.70
CA LEU A 181 -40.16 8.07 -10.03
C LEU A 181 -40.24 8.37 -8.53
N ARG A 182 -39.89 7.40 -7.69
CA ARG A 182 -39.87 7.57 -6.24
C ARG A 182 -38.91 8.71 -5.84
N GLY A 183 -39.39 9.63 -5.00
CA GLY A 183 -38.60 10.76 -4.50
C GLY A 183 -38.69 12.02 -5.38
N GLU A 184 -39.33 11.95 -6.54
CA GLU A 184 -39.48 13.08 -7.44
C GLU A 184 -40.88 13.69 -7.40
N MET A 185 -40.95 14.94 -7.87
CA MET A 185 -42.20 15.65 -8.13
C MET A 185 -42.49 15.57 -9.63
N GLN A 186 -43.71 15.22 -9.99
CA GLN A 186 -44.13 15.17 -11.39
C GLN A 186 -45.47 15.84 -11.57
N GLU A 187 -45.63 16.46 -12.73
CA GLU A 187 -46.83 17.15 -13.14
C GLU A 187 -47.41 16.49 -14.38
N PHE A 188 -48.73 16.28 -14.40
CA PHE A 188 -49.41 15.84 -15.61
C PHE A 188 -50.75 16.56 -15.78
N THR A 189 -51.21 16.66 -17.02
CA THR A 189 -52.46 17.32 -17.36
C THR A 189 -53.58 16.31 -17.55
N LEU A 190 -54.67 16.46 -16.79
CA LEU A 190 -55.89 15.68 -16.95
C LEU A 190 -56.95 16.52 -17.68
N PRO A 191 -57.37 16.16 -18.90
CA PRO A 191 -58.47 16.83 -19.59
C PRO A 191 -59.82 16.46 -18.96
N ILE A 192 -60.61 17.48 -18.61
CA ILE A 192 -62.02 17.34 -18.21
C ILE A 192 -62.89 17.75 -19.39
N GLU A 193 -63.63 16.78 -19.92
CA GLU A 193 -64.42 16.96 -21.13
C GLU A 193 -65.89 17.22 -20.78
N ASN A 194 -66.53 18.10 -21.55
CA ASN A 194 -67.97 18.25 -21.55
C ASN A 194 -68.54 17.63 -22.82
N LYS A 195 -69.06 16.40 -22.72
CA LYS A 195 -69.69 15.70 -23.84
C LYS A 195 -71.15 16.12 -24.06
N LEU A 196 -71.70 16.96 -23.19
CA LEU A 196 -73.09 17.41 -23.24
C LEU A 196 -73.24 18.62 -24.17
N SER A 197 -74.45 18.78 -24.71
CA SER A 197 -74.84 19.94 -25.52
C SER A 197 -75.11 21.21 -24.69
N PHE A 198 -75.03 21.13 -23.36
CA PHE A 198 -75.19 22.23 -22.41
C PHE A 198 -73.87 22.50 -21.69
N ALA A 199 -73.64 23.75 -21.24
CA ALA A 199 -72.41 24.11 -20.54
C ALA A 199 -72.38 23.57 -19.10
N LYS A 200 -71.17 23.24 -18.60
CA LYS A 200 -70.91 22.90 -17.19
C LYS A 200 -70.36 24.14 -16.47
N LYS A 201 -70.92 24.51 -15.31
CA LYS A 201 -70.50 25.64 -14.45
C LYS A 201 -70.08 25.15 -13.07
N ASP A 202 -69.22 25.95 -12.42
CA ASP A 202 -68.79 25.79 -11.02
C ASP A 202 -68.35 24.38 -10.63
N ILE A 203 -67.50 23.79 -11.47
CA ILE A 203 -67.02 22.42 -11.32
C ILE A 203 -65.99 22.36 -10.19
N LYS A 204 -66.37 21.72 -9.09
CA LYS A 204 -65.51 21.41 -7.94
C LYS A 204 -64.89 20.04 -8.12
N ILE A 205 -63.59 19.95 -7.89
CA ILE A 205 -62.82 18.70 -8.00
C ILE A 205 -62.43 18.23 -6.60
N LYS A 206 -62.66 16.94 -6.31
CA LYS A 206 -62.15 16.26 -5.11
C LYS A 206 -61.35 15.04 -5.52
N VAL A 207 -60.17 14.88 -4.94
CA VAL A 207 -59.27 13.74 -5.22
C VAL A 207 -59.22 12.82 -4.01
N SER A 208 -59.23 11.51 -4.25
CA SER A 208 -59.12 10.46 -3.24
C SER A 208 -58.28 9.30 -3.78
N GLY A 209 -57.74 8.43 -2.92
CA GLY A 209 -56.92 7.28 -3.32
C GLY A 209 -55.48 7.33 -2.79
N ILE A 210 -54.91 8.53 -2.61
CA ILE A 210 -53.66 8.77 -1.86
C ILE A 210 -53.87 9.92 -0.87
N ASN A 211 -52.99 10.03 0.13
CA ASN A 211 -53.08 11.12 1.12
C ASN A 211 -53.01 12.48 0.41
N SER A 212 -53.98 13.36 0.71
CA SER A 212 -54.15 14.67 0.07
C SER A 212 -52.96 15.62 0.25
N LYS A 213 -52.03 15.32 1.18
CA LYS A 213 -50.78 16.05 1.34
C LYS A 213 -49.79 15.85 0.19
N TYR A 214 -49.94 14.80 -0.60
CA TYR A 214 -49.02 14.40 -1.67
C TYR A 214 -49.54 14.70 -3.07
N ILE A 215 -50.76 15.23 -3.17
CA ILE A 215 -51.39 15.58 -4.44
C ILE A 215 -51.99 16.98 -4.34
N SER A 216 -51.60 17.83 -5.28
CA SER A 216 -52.21 19.13 -5.48
C SER A 216 -52.65 19.26 -6.94
N PHE A 217 -53.61 20.13 -7.20
CA PHE A 217 -54.13 20.32 -8.54
C PHE A 217 -54.56 21.76 -8.77
N TYR A 218 -54.42 22.22 -10.01
CA TYR A 218 -54.72 23.59 -10.41
C TYR A 218 -55.45 23.62 -11.76
N PRO A 219 -56.55 24.39 -11.90
CA PRO A 219 -57.23 25.17 -10.86
C PRO A 219 -58.13 24.30 -9.94
N PRO A 220 -58.41 24.73 -8.69
CA PRO A 220 -59.25 23.98 -7.75
C PRO A 220 -60.75 23.97 -8.13
N VAL A 221 -61.17 24.97 -8.91
CA VAL A 221 -62.53 25.11 -9.45
C VAL A 221 -62.44 25.50 -10.92
N ILE A 222 -63.21 24.83 -11.78
CA ILE A 222 -63.38 25.25 -13.17
C ILE A 222 -64.70 26.00 -13.29
N SER A 223 -64.61 27.31 -13.53
CA SER A 223 -65.79 28.20 -13.59
C SER A 223 -66.73 27.86 -14.75
N PHE A 224 -66.19 27.44 -15.90
CA PHE A 224 -66.98 27.21 -17.11
C PHE A 224 -66.31 26.24 -18.07
N ILE A 225 -67.08 25.27 -18.59
CA ILE A 225 -66.75 24.43 -19.75
C ILE A 225 -67.93 24.47 -20.73
N GLY A 226 -67.71 24.96 -21.94
CA GLY A 226 -68.75 25.05 -22.97
C GLY A 226 -69.21 23.68 -23.50
N PRO A 227 -70.31 23.62 -24.25
CA PRO A 227 -70.76 22.38 -24.91
C PRO A 227 -69.67 21.78 -25.79
N HIS A 228 -69.50 20.45 -25.76
CA HIS A 228 -68.51 19.73 -26.57
C HIS A 228 -67.06 20.25 -26.46
N SER A 229 -66.70 20.88 -25.34
CA SER A 229 -65.37 21.44 -25.09
C SER A 229 -64.71 20.79 -23.87
N SER A 230 -63.40 20.97 -23.72
CA SER A 230 -62.63 20.43 -22.59
C SER A 230 -61.77 21.50 -21.91
N LYS A 231 -61.46 21.29 -20.63
CA LYS A 231 -60.46 22.06 -19.90
C LYS A 231 -59.48 21.16 -19.18
N ASN A 232 -58.20 21.52 -19.23
CA ASN A 232 -57.14 20.77 -18.57
C ASN A 232 -57.00 21.22 -17.11
N ILE A 233 -56.79 20.25 -16.23
CA ILE A 233 -56.33 20.45 -14.86
C ILE A 233 -54.89 19.94 -14.79
N THR A 234 -53.99 20.72 -14.21
CA THR A 234 -52.64 20.25 -13.89
C THR A 234 -52.69 19.57 -12.53
N ILE A 235 -52.28 18.31 -12.48
CA ILE A 235 -52.13 17.53 -11.24
C ILE A 235 -50.64 17.46 -10.93
N ILE A 236 -50.27 17.87 -9.73
CA ILE A 236 -48.90 17.83 -9.21
C ILE A 236 -48.88 16.77 -8.11
N ILE A 237 -48.14 15.69 -8.36
CA ILE A 237 -47.94 14.63 -7.37
C ILE A 237 -46.50 14.73 -6.86
N THR A 238 -46.37 14.78 -5.55
CA THR A 238 -45.08 14.67 -4.87
C THR A 238 -45.04 13.29 -4.22
N ALA A 239 -44.22 12.37 -4.72
CA ALA A 239 -43.99 11.07 -4.06
C ALA A 239 -42.71 11.15 -3.22
N PRO A 240 -42.80 11.36 -1.90
CA PRO A 240 -41.64 11.33 -1.03
C PRO A 240 -40.79 10.06 -1.19
N ALA A 241 -39.51 10.12 -0.84
CA ALA A 241 -38.60 8.97 -0.96
C ALA A 241 -39.06 7.71 -0.17
N TYR A 242 -39.92 7.87 0.83
CA TYR A 242 -40.51 6.80 1.63
C TYR A 242 -41.82 6.22 1.06
N PHE A 243 -42.27 6.66 -0.12
CA PHE A 243 -43.47 6.10 -0.74
C PHE A 243 -43.20 4.67 -1.21
N THR A 244 -44.12 3.75 -0.88
CA THR A 244 -44.02 2.34 -1.29
C THR A 244 -44.22 2.22 -2.80
N LYS A 245 -43.41 1.38 -3.45
CA LYS A 245 -43.61 1.03 -4.86
C LYS A 245 -44.97 0.34 -5.05
N GLY A 246 -45.65 0.58 -6.15
CA GLY A 246 -46.92 -0.08 -6.44
C GLY A 246 -47.89 0.72 -7.30
N GLU A 247 -49.05 0.10 -7.53
CA GLU A 247 -50.19 0.69 -8.25
C GLU A 247 -51.11 1.42 -7.27
N TYR A 248 -51.39 2.70 -7.56
CA TYR A 248 -52.29 3.55 -6.80
C TYR A 248 -53.46 3.98 -7.66
N ASN A 249 -54.68 3.71 -7.19
CA ASN A 249 -55.90 4.14 -7.86
C ASN A 249 -56.35 5.50 -7.33
N LEU A 250 -56.14 6.56 -8.12
CA LEU A 250 -56.63 7.90 -7.85
C LEU A 250 -58.06 8.03 -8.38
N VAL A 251 -58.95 8.60 -7.56
CA VAL A 251 -60.35 8.81 -7.89
C VAL A 251 -60.66 10.31 -7.81
N PHE A 252 -60.93 10.90 -8.96
CA PHE A 252 -61.32 12.30 -9.12
C PHE A 252 -62.84 12.39 -9.21
N LYS A 253 -63.46 13.01 -8.20
CA LYS A 253 -64.89 13.30 -8.17
C LYS A 253 -65.12 14.75 -8.56
N LEU A 254 -65.87 14.95 -9.64
CA LEU A 254 -66.22 16.23 -10.23
C LEU A 254 -67.70 16.50 -9.94
N GLU A 255 -68.00 17.65 -9.35
CA GLU A 255 -69.38 18.06 -9.06
C GLU A 255 -69.59 19.51 -9.50
N GLY A 256 -70.67 19.79 -10.21
CA GLY A 256 -71.01 21.15 -10.65
C GLY A 256 -72.41 21.24 -11.22
N GLU A 257 -72.71 22.34 -11.91
CA GLU A 257 -74.06 22.62 -12.43
C GLU A 257 -74.08 22.57 -13.96
N ILE A 258 -75.18 22.07 -14.52
CA ILE A 258 -75.46 22.10 -15.96
C ILE A 258 -76.34 23.32 -16.23
N ASP A 259 -75.87 24.18 -17.12
CA ASP A 259 -76.56 25.39 -17.57
C ASP A 259 -77.66 25.03 -18.58
N SER A 260 -78.79 24.52 -18.07
CA SER A 260 -80.01 24.23 -18.82
C SER A 260 -81.21 25.01 -18.23
N ASN A 261 -82.37 25.01 -18.89
CA ASN A 261 -83.58 25.73 -18.43
C ASN A 261 -84.04 25.33 -16.99
N VAL A 262 -83.51 24.22 -16.46
CA VAL A 262 -83.56 23.83 -15.04
C VAL A 262 -82.11 23.56 -14.61
N SER A 263 -81.60 24.25 -13.58
CA SER A 263 -80.25 23.94 -13.06
C SER A 263 -80.24 22.50 -12.53
N LYS A 264 -79.41 21.65 -13.13
CA LYS A 264 -79.22 20.25 -12.72
C LYS A 264 -77.80 20.05 -12.23
N VAL A 265 -77.65 19.31 -11.14
CA VAL A 265 -76.34 18.94 -10.62
C VAL A 265 -75.78 17.80 -11.48
N PHE A 266 -74.53 17.94 -11.94
CA PHE A 266 -73.79 16.83 -12.54
C PHE A 266 -72.75 16.27 -11.59
N ARG A 267 -72.51 14.95 -11.70
CA ARG A 267 -71.51 14.23 -10.92
C ARG A 267 -70.74 13.29 -11.84
N GLU A 268 -69.45 13.53 -11.98
CA GLU A 268 -68.56 12.72 -12.82
C GLU A 268 -67.43 12.13 -11.97
N THR A 269 -67.06 10.87 -12.19
CA THR A 269 -65.98 10.22 -11.46
C THR A 269 -64.95 9.66 -12.42
N LYS A 270 -63.71 10.15 -12.37
CA LYS A 270 -62.58 9.65 -13.16
C LYS A 270 -61.64 8.79 -12.32
N TYR A 271 -61.17 7.69 -12.87
CA TYR A 271 -60.18 6.82 -12.26
C TYR A 271 -58.83 7.04 -12.96
N VAL A 272 -57.75 7.17 -12.20
CA VAL A 272 -56.40 7.33 -12.74
C VAL A 272 -55.49 6.35 -12.02
N LYS A 273 -54.78 5.51 -12.77
CA LYS A 273 -53.78 4.58 -12.24
C LYS A 273 -52.41 5.25 -12.21
N LEU A 274 -51.85 5.40 -11.02
CA LEU A 274 -50.50 5.90 -10.81
C LEU A 274 -49.58 4.73 -10.45
N PHE A 275 -48.52 4.54 -11.22
CA PHE A 275 -47.46 3.58 -10.93
C PHE A 275 -46.28 4.31 -10.33
N ILE A 276 -45.88 3.92 -9.12
CA ILE A 276 -44.64 4.43 -8.50
C ILE A 276 -43.53 3.43 -8.79
N VAL A 277 -42.60 3.84 -9.63
CA VAL A 277 -41.48 3.04 -10.13
C VAL A 277 -40.16 3.55 -9.55
N GLU A 278 -39.20 2.64 -9.35
CA GLU A 278 -37.86 3.00 -8.87
C GLU A 278 -36.90 3.34 -10.01
N VAL A 279 -37.15 2.77 -11.19
CA VAL A 279 -36.34 2.94 -12.39
C VAL A 279 -37.30 3.22 -13.55
N LEU A 280 -37.04 4.28 -14.32
CA LEU A 280 -37.81 4.60 -15.52
C LEU A 280 -37.54 3.55 -16.60
N ARG A 281 -38.56 3.26 -17.40
CA ARG A 281 -38.41 2.38 -18.56
C ARG A 281 -37.31 2.84 -19.52
N SER A 282 -37.16 4.15 -19.71
CA SER A 282 -36.10 4.72 -20.55
C SER A 282 -34.68 4.46 -20.04
N ASP A 283 -34.51 4.31 -18.72
CA ASP A 283 -33.21 3.99 -18.15
C ASP A 283 -32.95 2.48 -18.17
N ALA A 284 -33.99 1.67 -17.95
CA ALA A 284 -33.93 0.24 -18.19
C ALA A 284 -33.54 -0.08 -19.65
N ASP A 285 -34.08 0.65 -20.64
CA ASP A 285 -33.70 0.53 -22.05
C ASP A 285 -32.21 0.78 -22.29
N LYS A 286 -31.65 1.80 -21.63
CA LYS A 286 -30.21 2.09 -21.70
C LYS A 286 -29.40 0.95 -21.09
N MET A 287 -29.79 0.46 -19.91
CA MET A 287 -29.11 -0.64 -19.21
C MET A 287 -29.08 -1.92 -20.04
N VAL A 288 -30.20 -2.29 -20.68
CA VAL A 288 -30.26 -3.46 -21.59
C VAL A 288 -29.32 -3.29 -22.78
N ASN A 289 -29.35 -2.12 -23.43
CA ASN A 289 -28.49 -1.83 -24.57
C ASN A 289 -27.00 -1.83 -24.19
N GLU A 290 -26.65 -1.18 -23.07
CA GLU A 290 -25.28 -1.16 -22.56
C GLU A 290 -24.79 -2.56 -22.21
N SER A 291 -25.61 -3.37 -21.54
CA SER A 291 -25.28 -4.78 -21.23
C SER A 291 -24.97 -5.58 -22.50
N ALA A 292 -25.78 -5.40 -23.55
CA ALA A 292 -25.53 -6.05 -24.84
C ALA A 292 -24.19 -5.61 -25.46
N THR A 293 -23.80 -4.34 -25.30
CA THR A 293 -22.49 -3.87 -25.75
C THR A 293 -21.34 -4.43 -24.91
N MET A 294 -21.52 -4.59 -23.60
CA MET A 294 -20.54 -5.19 -22.69
C MET A 294 -20.25 -6.64 -23.07
N ILE A 295 -21.30 -7.45 -23.28
CA ILE A 295 -21.18 -8.83 -23.75
C ILE A 295 -20.42 -8.93 -25.08
N LYS A 296 -20.77 -8.07 -26.06
CA LYS A 296 -20.08 -8.04 -27.36
C LYS A 296 -18.60 -7.72 -27.22
N LYS A 297 -18.25 -6.74 -26.38
CA LYS A 297 -16.85 -6.36 -26.12
C LYS A 297 -16.08 -7.50 -25.44
N MET A 298 -16.67 -8.13 -24.43
CA MET A 298 -16.04 -9.28 -23.74
C MET A 298 -15.81 -10.43 -24.71
N ASN A 299 -16.78 -10.75 -25.57
CA ASN A 299 -16.64 -11.77 -26.60
C ASN A 299 -15.51 -11.45 -27.59
N SER A 300 -15.42 -10.20 -28.04
CA SER A 300 -14.35 -9.76 -28.96
C SER A 300 -12.96 -9.77 -28.32
N SER A 301 -12.88 -9.78 -26.99
CA SER A 301 -11.63 -9.86 -26.23
C SER A 301 -11.33 -11.31 -25.78
N GLU A 302 -12.04 -12.30 -26.34
CA GLU A 302 -11.89 -13.73 -26.03
C GLU A 302 -12.07 -14.08 -24.53
N LEU A 303 -12.87 -13.27 -23.82
CA LEU A 303 -13.16 -13.49 -22.41
C LEU A 303 -14.24 -14.57 -22.22
N PHE A 304 -14.13 -15.35 -21.15
CA PHE A 304 -15.14 -16.34 -20.77
C PHE A 304 -16.45 -15.65 -20.34
N LEU A 305 -17.58 -16.06 -20.94
CA LEU A 305 -18.85 -15.32 -20.82
C LEU A 305 -19.92 -15.99 -19.94
N LYS A 306 -19.68 -17.19 -19.39
CA LYS A 306 -20.74 -18.02 -18.80
C LYS A 306 -21.62 -17.28 -17.79
N ASP A 307 -21.02 -16.69 -16.76
CA ASP A 307 -21.77 -16.05 -15.68
C ASP A 307 -22.41 -14.73 -16.12
N VAL A 308 -21.73 -14.00 -17.00
CA VAL A 308 -22.20 -12.72 -17.55
C VAL A 308 -23.37 -12.92 -18.52
N SER A 309 -23.35 -14.01 -19.30
CA SER A 309 -24.47 -14.40 -20.17
C SER A 309 -25.72 -14.74 -19.37
N LEU A 310 -25.59 -15.44 -18.23
CA LEU A 310 -26.73 -15.74 -17.34
C LEU A 310 -27.35 -14.47 -16.75
N LEU A 311 -26.50 -13.50 -16.34
CA LEU A 311 -26.97 -12.20 -15.89
C LEU A 311 -27.67 -11.43 -17.00
N PHE A 312 -27.14 -11.47 -18.22
CA PHE A 312 -27.77 -10.81 -19.36
C PHE A 312 -29.12 -11.44 -19.74
N GLU A 313 -29.25 -12.76 -19.67
CA GLU A 313 -30.54 -13.44 -19.82
C GLU A 313 -31.55 -13.01 -18.75
N SER A 314 -31.11 -12.88 -17.50
CA SER A 314 -31.95 -12.40 -16.39
C SER A 314 -32.40 -10.95 -16.60
N ILE A 315 -31.52 -10.08 -17.10
CA ILE A 315 -31.85 -8.70 -17.50
C ILE A 315 -32.96 -8.67 -18.54
N LEU A 316 -32.89 -9.54 -19.56
CA LEU A 316 -33.92 -9.61 -20.61
C LEU A 316 -35.25 -10.16 -20.07
N GLU A 317 -35.20 -11.12 -19.15
CA GLU A 317 -36.39 -11.68 -18.50
C GLU A 317 -37.09 -10.63 -17.63
N ASP A 318 -36.35 -9.92 -16.77
CA ASP A 318 -36.89 -8.87 -15.90
C ASP A 318 -37.46 -7.71 -16.71
N TYR A 319 -36.78 -7.34 -17.81
CA TYR A 319 -37.27 -6.31 -18.73
C TYR A 319 -38.62 -6.70 -19.36
N ASN A 320 -38.77 -7.95 -19.80
CA ASN A 320 -40.02 -8.47 -20.36
C ASN A 320 -41.16 -8.54 -19.32
N LYS A 321 -40.82 -8.79 -18.05
CA LYS A 321 -41.77 -8.78 -16.92
C LYS A 321 -42.07 -7.37 -16.40
N THR A 322 -41.48 -6.33 -17.00
CA THR A 322 -41.56 -4.93 -16.52
C THR A 322 -41.01 -4.71 -15.11
N ASP A 323 -40.13 -5.60 -14.64
CA ASP A 323 -39.39 -5.45 -13.38
C ASP A 323 -38.10 -4.66 -13.61
N PHE A 324 -38.23 -3.34 -13.71
CA PHE A 324 -37.09 -2.46 -13.98
C PHE A 324 -36.07 -2.38 -12.82
N LEU A 325 -36.45 -2.79 -11.61
CA LEU A 325 -35.52 -2.89 -10.50
C LEU A 325 -34.61 -4.12 -10.67
N GLY A 326 -35.18 -5.28 -11.03
CA GLY A 326 -34.41 -6.47 -11.38
C GLY A 326 -33.42 -6.21 -12.54
N VAL A 327 -33.86 -5.46 -13.56
CA VAL A 327 -32.99 -4.99 -14.66
C VAL A 327 -31.78 -4.22 -14.11
N LYS A 328 -32.00 -3.29 -13.18
CA LYS A 328 -30.93 -2.46 -12.61
C LYS A 328 -29.97 -3.29 -11.76
N ASP A 329 -30.48 -4.14 -10.88
CA ASP A 329 -29.64 -4.95 -9.97
C ASP A 329 -28.77 -5.96 -10.74
N ASN A 330 -29.35 -6.60 -11.76
CA ASN A 330 -28.61 -7.50 -12.65
C ASN A 330 -27.63 -6.74 -13.56
N TYR A 331 -28.00 -5.54 -14.05
CA TYR A 331 -27.08 -4.66 -14.80
C TYR A 331 -25.88 -4.24 -13.94
N ASP A 332 -26.11 -3.79 -12.71
CA ASP A 332 -25.04 -3.35 -11.80
C ASP A 332 -24.07 -4.50 -11.52
N SER A 333 -24.59 -5.71 -11.31
CA SER A 333 -23.78 -6.94 -11.14
C SER A 333 -22.99 -7.29 -12.39
N LEU A 334 -23.62 -7.24 -13.58
CA LEU A 334 -22.97 -7.49 -14.86
C LEU A 334 -21.83 -6.48 -15.12
N LYS A 335 -22.09 -5.20 -14.82
CA LYS A 335 -21.13 -4.11 -14.98
C LYS A 335 -19.93 -4.28 -14.06
N GLU A 336 -20.14 -4.67 -12.81
CA GLU A 336 -19.05 -4.94 -11.87
C GLU A 336 -18.11 -6.03 -12.40
N ILE A 337 -18.68 -7.14 -12.89
CA ILE A 337 -17.91 -8.25 -13.48
C ILE A 337 -17.18 -7.79 -14.76
N TYR A 338 -17.87 -7.01 -15.61
CA TYR A 338 -17.29 -6.43 -16.82
C TYR A 338 -16.06 -5.55 -16.51
N ASP A 339 -16.21 -4.62 -15.57
CA ASP A 339 -15.13 -3.70 -15.17
C ASP A 339 -13.96 -4.49 -14.55
N ALA A 340 -14.26 -5.50 -13.74
CA ALA A 340 -13.25 -6.36 -13.14
C ALA A 340 -12.49 -7.20 -14.18
N ALA A 341 -13.16 -7.67 -15.22
CA ALA A 341 -12.55 -8.45 -16.29
C ALA A 341 -11.52 -7.61 -17.08
N PHE A 342 -11.90 -6.40 -17.50
CA PHE A 342 -10.99 -5.52 -18.25
C PHE A 342 -9.86 -4.96 -17.38
N ALA A 343 -10.14 -4.64 -16.10
CA ALA A 343 -9.09 -4.26 -15.16
C ALA A 343 -8.08 -5.39 -14.94
N SER A 344 -8.56 -6.62 -14.81
CA SER A 344 -7.71 -7.82 -14.68
C SER A 344 -6.86 -8.04 -15.92
N LEU A 345 -7.44 -7.97 -17.11
CA LEU A 345 -6.72 -8.11 -18.38
C LEU A 345 -5.59 -7.08 -18.52
N ALA A 346 -5.86 -5.83 -18.13
CA ALA A 346 -4.86 -4.76 -18.15
C ALA A 346 -3.69 -5.06 -17.19
N ILE A 347 -3.98 -5.44 -15.94
CA ILE A 347 -2.95 -5.77 -14.94
C ILE A 347 -2.15 -7.00 -15.36
N LEU A 348 -2.80 -8.03 -15.89
CA LEU A 348 -2.15 -9.27 -16.34
C LEU A 348 -1.14 -8.97 -17.45
N ASN A 349 -1.51 -8.14 -18.42
CA ASN A 349 -0.62 -7.72 -19.51
C ASN A 349 0.55 -6.84 -19.02
N GLU A 350 0.29 -5.90 -18.10
CA GLU A 350 1.31 -5.05 -17.50
C GLU A 350 2.32 -5.88 -16.69
N LEU A 351 1.82 -6.78 -15.84
CA LEU A 351 2.64 -7.56 -14.92
C LEU A 351 3.47 -8.60 -15.66
N THR A 352 2.91 -9.28 -16.66
CA THR A 352 3.66 -10.24 -17.49
C THR A 352 4.83 -9.55 -18.21
N LYS A 353 4.62 -8.38 -18.82
CA LYS A 353 5.69 -7.59 -19.46
C LYS A 353 6.75 -7.13 -18.46
N SER A 354 6.32 -6.76 -17.26
CA SER A 354 7.22 -6.30 -16.20
C SER A 354 8.09 -7.44 -15.67
N ILE A 355 7.51 -8.62 -15.45
CA ILE A 355 8.21 -9.85 -15.07
C ILE A 355 9.23 -10.23 -16.15
N GLU A 356 8.87 -10.26 -17.43
CA GLU A 356 9.82 -10.57 -18.51
C GLU A 356 11.02 -9.61 -18.54
N LYS A 357 10.79 -8.32 -18.28
CA LYS A 357 11.85 -7.31 -18.21
C LYS A 357 12.74 -7.55 -16.99
N THR A 358 12.15 -7.86 -15.85
CA THR A 358 12.85 -8.14 -14.59
C THR A 358 13.69 -9.42 -14.67
N ASP A 359 13.14 -10.47 -15.29
CA ASP A 359 13.85 -11.71 -15.59
C ASP A 359 15.07 -11.47 -16.49
N LYS A 360 14.92 -10.63 -17.54
CA LYS A 360 16.05 -10.21 -18.38
C LYS A 360 17.11 -9.44 -17.61
N ASN A 361 16.71 -8.72 -16.56
CA ASN A 361 17.61 -8.01 -15.66
C ASN A 361 18.23 -8.93 -14.58
N GLY A 362 17.84 -10.21 -14.56
CA GLY A 362 18.35 -11.21 -13.63
C GLY A 362 17.93 -10.98 -12.17
N ILE A 363 16.75 -10.39 -11.96
CA ILE A 363 16.09 -10.27 -10.65
C ILE A 363 15.03 -11.39 -10.60
N ASP A 364 14.99 -12.15 -9.51
CA ASP A 364 14.04 -13.26 -9.38
C ASP A 364 12.69 -12.75 -8.86
N THR A 365 11.60 -13.21 -9.47
CA THR A 365 10.23 -12.84 -9.08
C THR A 365 9.37 -14.08 -8.88
N PHE A 366 9.92 -15.05 -8.14
CA PHE A 366 9.34 -16.38 -8.00
C PHE A 366 7.94 -16.34 -7.37
N GLU A 367 7.74 -15.61 -6.27
CA GLU A 367 6.44 -15.56 -5.61
C GLU A 367 5.43 -14.77 -6.44
N THR A 368 5.86 -13.69 -7.11
CA THR A 368 4.98 -12.99 -8.06
C THR A 368 4.47 -13.94 -9.16
N LYS A 369 5.36 -14.74 -9.76
CA LYS A 369 4.97 -15.70 -10.82
C LYS A 369 3.96 -16.73 -10.32
N LYS A 370 4.14 -17.23 -9.10
CA LYS A 370 3.22 -18.19 -8.48
C LYS A 370 1.83 -17.59 -8.27
N VAL A 371 1.75 -16.38 -7.71
CA VAL A 371 0.46 -15.70 -7.51
C VAL A 371 -0.18 -15.33 -8.84
N LEU A 372 0.61 -14.87 -9.82
CA LEU A 372 0.13 -14.57 -11.17
C LEU A 372 -0.46 -15.81 -11.86
N TYR A 373 0.17 -16.98 -11.73
CA TYR A 373 -0.36 -18.22 -12.31
C TYR A 373 -1.72 -18.60 -11.71
N ILE A 374 -1.88 -18.46 -10.39
CA ILE A 374 -3.16 -18.67 -9.72
C ILE A 374 -4.20 -17.67 -10.23
N ALA A 375 -3.82 -16.39 -10.32
CA ALA A 375 -4.72 -15.34 -10.78
C ALA A 375 -5.16 -15.55 -12.24
N GLN A 376 -4.24 -16.01 -13.11
CA GLN A 376 -4.53 -16.36 -14.49
C GLN A 376 -5.47 -17.56 -14.58
N ALA A 377 -5.26 -18.61 -13.80
CA ALA A 377 -6.17 -19.76 -13.77
C ALA A 377 -7.60 -19.38 -13.33
N ILE A 378 -7.72 -18.45 -12.38
CA ILE A 378 -9.02 -17.91 -11.93
C ILE A 378 -9.65 -17.04 -13.03
N PHE A 379 -8.85 -16.21 -13.70
CA PHE A 379 -9.27 -15.36 -14.81
C PHE A 379 -9.79 -16.18 -16.00
N ASP A 380 -9.06 -17.23 -16.38
CA ASP A 380 -9.41 -18.13 -17.49
C ASP A 380 -10.70 -18.91 -17.20
N ARG A 381 -11.02 -19.12 -15.91
CA ARG A 381 -12.28 -19.73 -15.45
C ARG A 381 -13.46 -18.74 -15.49
N GLY A 382 -13.21 -17.43 -15.66
CA GLY A 382 -14.23 -16.38 -15.71
C GLY A 382 -14.60 -15.75 -14.37
N ASP A 383 -13.88 -16.08 -13.29
CA ASP A 383 -14.11 -15.51 -11.97
C ASP A 383 -13.32 -14.20 -11.82
N TYR A 384 -13.78 -13.16 -12.53
CA TYR A 384 -13.02 -11.93 -12.75
C TYR A 384 -12.83 -11.08 -11.48
N LEU A 385 -13.77 -11.15 -10.53
CA LEU A 385 -13.67 -10.42 -9.27
C LEU A 385 -12.53 -10.97 -8.41
N LEU A 386 -12.48 -12.29 -8.23
CA LEU A 386 -11.40 -12.94 -7.49
C LEU A 386 -10.06 -12.82 -8.25
N ALA A 387 -10.07 -12.93 -9.58
CA ALA A 387 -8.88 -12.74 -10.40
C ALA A 387 -8.29 -11.33 -10.20
N LEU A 388 -9.13 -10.28 -10.18
CA LEU A 388 -8.70 -8.91 -9.96
C LEU A 388 -8.03 -8.73 -8.58
N GLU A 389 -8.60 -9.31 -7.54
CA GLU A 389 -8.03 -9.29 -6.19
C GLU A 389 -6.65 -9.96 -6.17
N LYS A 390 -6.53 -11.15 -6.77
CA LYS A 390 -5.25 -11.87 -6.85
C LYS A 390 -4.23 -11.14 -7.71
N LEU A 391 -4.62 -10.53 -8.82
CA LEU A 391 -3.74 -9.71 -9.65
C LEU A 391 -3.24 -8.46 -8.93
N ARG A 392 -4.09 -7.80 -8.13
CA ARG A 392 -3.66 -6.69 -7.26
C ARG A 392 -2.63 -7.17 -6.23
N SER A 393 -2.85 -8.33 -5.64
CA SER A 393 -1.87 -8.94 -4.71
C SER A 393 -0.56 -9.29 -5.40
N ALA A 394 -0.60 -9.83 -6.63
CA ALA A 394 0.59 -10.13 -7.43
C ALA A 394 1.36 -8.85 -7.78
N LYS A 395 0.66 -7.76 -8.12
CA LYS A 395 1.29 -6.46 -8.39
C LYS A 395 2.01 -5.90 -7.16
N LEU A 396 1.42 -6.06 -5.96
CA LEU A 396 2.08 -5.69 -4.71
C LEU A 396 3.30 -6.58 -4.43
N MET A 397 3.19 -7.89 -4.65
CA MET A 397 4.30 -8.84 -4.48
C MET A 397 5.46 -8.50 -5.41
N PHE A 398 5.17 -8.18 -6.67
CA PHE A 398 6.18 -7.75 -7.65
C PHE A 398 6.90 -6.48 -7.20
N ALA A 399 6.15 -5.51 -6.67
CA ALA A 399 6.75 -4.29 -6.15
C ALA A 399 7.64 -4.57 -4.92
N LEU A 400 7.35 -5.60 -4.11
CA LEU A 400 8.19 -6.00 -2.99
C LEU A 400 9.45 -6.75 -3.46
N GLU A 401 9.33 -7.72 -4.36
CA GLU A 401 10.46 -8.50 -4.88
C GLU A 401 11.42 -7.63 -5.72
N THR A 402 10.91 -6.66 -6.48
CA THR A 402 11.77 -5.81 -7.33
C THR A 402 12.38 -4.62 -6.61
N LYS A 403 11.86 -4.21 -5.45
CA LYS A 403 12.32 -2.98 -4.78
C LYS A 403 13.60 -3.25 -4.00
N GLY A 404 14.70 -2.68 -4.50
CA GLY A 404 16.01 -2.74 -3.84
C GLY A 404 16.89 -3.90 -4.32
N GLU A 405 16.35 -4.81 -5.12
CA GLU A 405 17.16 -5.83 -5.78
C GLU A 405 17.89 -5.24 -6.99
N MET A 406 19.22 -5.24 -6.92
CA MET A 406 20.09 -4.86 -8.03
C MET A 406 21.01 -6.02 -8.37
N ASN A 407 20.88 -6.56 -9.59
CA ASN A 407 21.81 -7.56 -10.07
C ASN A 407 23.09 -6.90 -10.60
N ILE A 408 24.13 -6.90 -9.76
CA ILE A 408 25.46 -6.34 -10.07
C ILE A 408 26.04 -6.97 -11.35
N PHE A 409 25.84 -8.27 -11.57
CA PHE A 409 26.35 -8.96 -12.77
C PHE A 409 25.66 -8.46 -14.04
N TYR A 410 24.34 -8.24 -13.99
CA TYR A 410 23.60 -7.66 -15.12
C TYR A 410 24.08 -6.23 -15.41
N THR A 411 24.27 -5.39 -14.38
CA THR A 411 24.77 -4.02 -14.54
C THR A 411 26.17 -4.00 -15.16
N ILE A 412 27.06 -4.91 -14.76
CA ILE A 412 28.41 -5.05 -15.33
C ILE A 412 28.34 -5.48 -16.81
N LYS A 413 27.49 -6.46 -17.14
CA LYS A 413 27.35 -6.96 -18.52
C LYS A 413 26.78 -5.90 -19.47
N ASN A 414 25.80 -5.13 -19.01
CA ASN A 414 25.11 -4.15 -19.86
C ASN A 414 25.89 -2.83 -20.00
N ASN A 415 26.69 -2.45 -19.00
CA ASN A 415 27.47 -1.21 -18.99
C ASN A 415 28.96 -1.45 -18.65
N PRO A 416 29.73 -2.14 -19.52
CA PRO A 416 31.10 -2.53 -19.21
C PRO A 416 32.04 -1.33 -19.04
N TYR A 417 31.88 -0.28 -19.85
CA TYR A 417 32.76 0.90 -19.78
C TYR A 417 32.54 1.73 -18.50
N GLN A 418 31.28 1.94 -18.10
CA GLN A 418 30.96 2.69 -16.88
C GLN A 418 31.39 1.94 -15.63
N THR A 419 31.18 0.62 -15.60
CA THR A 419 31.62 -0.21 -14.47
C THR A 419 33.14 -0.29 -14.38
N LEU A 420 33.86 -0.43 -15.51
CA LEU A 420 35.31 -0.35 -15.56
C LEU A 420 35.83 0.99 -15.00
N LEU A 421 35.22 2.11 -15.38
CA LEU A 421 35.57 3.44 -14.86
C LEU A 421 35.34 3.54 -13.34
N ALA A 422 34.24 3.00 -12.83
CA ALA A 422 33.97 2.97 -11.39
C ALA A 422 35.02 2.14 -10.64
N PHE A 423 35.38 0.95 -11.15
CA PHE A 423 36.44 0.12 -10.56
C PHE A 423 37.81 0.80 -10.63
N ALA A 424 38.13 1.44 -11.75
CA ALA A 424 39.36 2.24 -11.87
C ALA A 424 39.37 3.39 -10.86
N GLY A 425 38.24 4.08 -10.68
CA GLY A 425 38.07 5.13 -9.67
C GLY A 425 38.30 4.63 -8.24
N VAL A 426 37.71 3.50 -7.87
CA VAL A 426 37.93 2.84 -6.56
C VAL A 426 39.40 2.41 -6.41
N GLY A 427 40.01 1.89 -7.47
CA GLY A 427 41.43 1.53 -7.49
C GLY A 427 42.35 2.73 -7.24
N VAL A 428 42.13 3.84 -7.93
CA VAL A 428 42.90 5.08 -7.75
C VAL A 428 42.66 5.67 -6.35
N PHE A 429 41.42 5.66 -5.86
CA PHE A 429 41.07 6.19 -4.54
C PHE A 429 41.67 5.35 -3.40
N SER A 430 41.56 4.03 -3.47
CA SER A 430 42.17 3.11 -2.49
C SER A 430 43.70 3.20 -2.49
N PHE A 431 44.32 3.28 -3.67
CA PHE A 431 45.76 3.48 -3.78
C PHE A 431 46.19 4.85 -3.21
N GLY A 432 45.52 5.93 -3.61
CA GLY A 432 45.80 7.28 -3.13
C GLY A 432 45.63 7.42 -1.61
N SER A 433 44.53 6.92 -1.07
CA SER A 433 44.29 6.90 0.39
C SER A 433 45.35 6.08 1.14
N SER A 434 45.78 4.93 0.61
CA SER A 434 46.85 4.14 1.22
C SER A 434 48.18 4.89 1.32
N LEU A 435 48.53 5.69 0.29
CA LEU A 435 49.75 6.51 0.29
C LEU A 435 49.66 7.65 1.29
N VAL A 436 48.50 8.33 1.37
CA VAL A 436 48.27 9.41 2.34
C VAL A 436 48.36 8.88 3.78
N VAL A 437 47.72 7.74 4.06
CA VAL A 437 47.77 7.09 5.39
C VAL A 437 49.21 6.70 5.74
N ARG A 438 49.94 6.05 4.82
CA ARG A 438 51.36 5.69 5.04
C ARG A 438 52.24 6.91 5.30
N SER A 439 52.07 7.99 4.53
CA SER A 439 52.79 9.25 4.71
C SER A 439 52.52 9.85 6.10
N ARG A 440 51.25 9.89 6.51
CA ARG A 440 50.85 10.39 7.84
C ARG A 440 51.41 9.54 8.98
N LEU A 441 51.39 8.22 8.85
CA LEU A 441 51.96 7.31 9.84
C LEU A 441 53.48 7.48 9.99
N TYR A 442 54.21 7.59 8.88
CA TYR A 442 55.66 7.81 8.95
C TYR A 442 56.03 9.19 9.49
N ARG A 443 55.31 10.25 9.15
CA ARG A 443 55.53 11.58 9.76
C ARG A 443 55.28 11.57 11.27
N ARG A 444 54.24 10.86 11.73
CA ARG A 444 53.99 10.69 13.18
C ARG A 444 55.13 9.95 13.86
N LYS A 445 55.59 8.85 13.26
CA LYS A 445 56.72 8.06 13.80
C LYS A 445 58.02 8.85 13.81
N LEU A 446 58.25 9.70 12.81
CA LEU A 446 59.41 10.59 12.75
C LEU A 446 59.42 11.59 13.91
N ARG A 447 58.27 12.20 14.20
CA ARG A 447 58.11 13.12 15.32
C ARG A 447 58.37 12.44 16.67
N LEU A 448 57.88 11.21 16.86
CA LEU A 448 58.11 10.44 18.08
C LEU A 448 59.60 10.18 18.33
N TYR A 449 60.36 9.77 17.30
CA TYR A 449 61.80 9.59 17.47
C TYR A 449 62.53 10.91 17.78
N GLY A 450 62.10 12.04 17.20
CA GLY A 450 62.65 13.35 17.53
C GLY A 450 62.37 13.80 18.98
N GLU A 451 61.16 13.52 19.48
CA GLU A 451 60.80 13.77 20.89
C GLU A 451 61.60 12.85 21.84
N GLU A 452 61.78 11.58 21.46
CA GLU A 452 62.57 10.59 22.22
C GLU A 452 64.05 10.97 22.30
N GLU A 453 64.68 11.39 21.19
CA GLU A 453 66.07 11.88 21.18
C GLU A 453 66.25 13.06 22.14
N LYS A 454 65.34 14.04 22.11
CA LYS A 454 65.41 15.23 22.99
C LYS A 454 65.29 14.83 24.46
N LEU A 455 64.34 13.96 24.78
CA LEU A 455 64.11 13.47 26.13
C LEU A 455 65.30 12.68 26.67
N LEU A 456 65.91 11.82 25.84
CA LEU A 456 67.11 11.07 26.23
C LEU A 456 68.30 12.00 26.51
N LEU A 457 68.52 13.02 25.67
CA LEU A 457 69.57 14.02 25.92
C LEU A 457 69.32 14.84 27.20
N GLU A 458 68.07 15.19 27.50
CA GLU A 458 67.72 15.86 28.77
C GLU A 458 67.94 14.95 29.99
N LEU A 459 67.57 13.67 29.91
CA LEU A 459 67.81 12.69 30.96
C LEU A 459 69.31 12.49 31.22
N MET A 460 70.13 12.41 30.17
CA MET A 460 71.58 12.31 30.30
C MET A 460 72.17 13.53 31.03
N LYS A 461 71.70 14.74 30.72
CA LYS A 461 72.11 15.97 31.43
C LYS A 461 71.71 15.96 32.91
N VAL A 462 70.53 15.44 33.23
CA VAL A 462 70.08 15.32 34.63
C VAL A 462 70.96 14.34 35.40
N VAL A 463 71.26 13.19 34.81
CA VAL A 463 72.13 12.16 35.42
C VAL A 463 73.54 12.70 35.65
N GLN A 464 74.13 13.39 34.66
CA GLN A 464 75.42 14.07 34.82
C GLN A 464 75.39 15.08 35.97
N ARG A 465 74.34 15.90 36.06
CA ARG A 465 74.18 16.89 37.13
C ARG A 465 74.08 16.22 38.50
N ASP A 466 73.24 15.19 38.64
CA ASP A 466 73.03 14.50 39.92
C ASP A 466 74.29 13.77 40.40
N THR A 467 75.13 13.27 39.48
CA THR A 467 76.42 12.63 39.82
C THR A 467 77.52 13.65 40.13
N PHE A 468 77.77 14.63 39.26
CA PHE A 468 78.94 15.52 39.38
C PHE A 468 78.70 16.77 40.22
N GLU A 469 77.48 17.31 40.23
CA GLU A 469 77.13 18.48 41.06
C GLU A 469 76.42 18.05 42.35
N GLY A 470 75.58 17.01 42.26
CA GLY A 470 74.71 16.56 43.35
C GLY A 470 75.28 15.49 44.28
N ASN A 471 76.35 14.78 43.89
CA ASN A 471 76.89 13.60 44.60
C ASN A 471 75.81 12.56 44.99
N LYS A 472 74.74 12.43 44.21
CA LYS A 472 73.57 11.57 44.52
C LYS A 472 73.69 10.14 44.02
N MET A 473 74.70 9.84 43.21
CA MET A 473 74.86 8.57 42.51
C MET A 473 76.34 8.19 42.45
N SER A 474 76.64 6.90 42.58
CA SER A 474 78.01 6.38 42.44
C SER A 474 78.49 6.42 40.98
N MET A 475 79.81 6.39 40.76
CA MET A 475 80.37 6.36 39.40
C MET A 475 80.01 5.10 38.62
N GLU A 476 79.72 3.99 39.30
CA GLU A 476 79.29 2.74 38.67
C GLU A 476 77.84 2.84 38.19
N GLU A 477 76.92 3.33 39.03
CA GLU A 477 75.52 3.60 38.67
C GLU A 477 75.42 4.65 37.54
N TYR A 478 76.27 5.68 37.57
CA TYR A 478 76.38 6.67 36.49
C TYR A 478 76.77 6.00 35.17
N GLY A 479 77.80 5.14 35.19
CA GLY A 479 78.29 4.42 34.02
C GLY A 479 77.22 3.52 33.40
N GLU A 480 76.44 2.82 34.24
CA GLU A 480 75.34 1.98 33.77
C GLU A 480 74.19 2.81 33.19
N ALA A 481 73.72 3.84 33.90
CA ALA A 481 72.64 4.70 33.45
C ALA A 481 72.99 5.39 32.12
N MET A 482 74.19 5.97 32.01
CA MET A 482 74.66 6.59 30.78
C MET A 482 74.77 5.59 29.63
N SER A 483 75.30 4.38 29.86
CA SER A 483 75.37 3.36 28.83
C SER A 483 73.98 2.94 28.31
N GLN A 484 72.97 2.90 29.18
CA GLN A 484 71.59 2.59 28.77
C GLN A 484 70.97 3.73 27.94
N TYR A 485 71.17 4.99 28.35
CA TYR A 485 70.66 6.15 27.60
C TYR A 485 71.36 6.31 26.26
N GLU A 486 72.68 6.13 26.19
CA GLU A 486 73.45 6.14 24.93
C GLU A 486 72.95 5.09 23.95
N LYS A 487 72.68 3.87 24.42
CA LYS A 487 72.15 2.79 23.58
C LYS A 487 70.78 3.16 23.01
N LYS A 488 69.85 3.61 23.87
CA LYS A 488 68.50 4.04 23.43
C LYS A 488 68.54 5.23 22.49
N LEU A 489 69.47 6.17 22.71
CA LEU A 489 69.66 7.32 21.85
C LEU A 489 70.15 6.88 20.46
N GLY A 490 71.09 5.93 20.41
CA GLY A 490 71.52 5.30 19.16
C GLY A 490 70.37 4.63 18.40
N GLU A 491 69.51 3.89 19.09
CA GLU A 491 68.33 3.24 18.51
C GLU A 491 67.29 4.25 17.99
N ALA A 492 67.03 5.33 18.75
CA ALA A 492 66.12 6.40 18.36
C ALA A 492 66.61 7.14 17.10
N ILE A 493 67.91 7.45 17.06
CA ILE A 493 68.56 8.11 15.91
C ILE A 493 68.52 7.21 14.67
N GLU A 494 68.87 5.93 14.79
CA GLU A 494 68.80 4.99 13.67
C GLU A 494 67.35 4.84 13.18
N GLY A 495 66.40 4.75 14.11
CA GLY A 495 64.97 4.74 13.85
C GLY A 495 64.51 5.98 13.08
N ARG A 496 64.95 7.17 13.50
CA ARG A 496 64.63 8.45 12.84
C ARG A 496 65.10 8.45 11.39
N ILE A 497 66.37 8.12 11.15
CA ILE A 497 66.96 8.06 9.80
C ILE A 497 66.18 7.09 8.90
N ARG A 498 65.90 5.89 9.42
CA ARG A 498 65.17 4.86 8.67
C ARG A 498 63.76 5.32 8.29
N ILE A 499 63.09 6.07 9.15
CA ILE A 499 61.76 6.62 8.85
C ILE A 499 61.84 7.84 7.92
N GLU A 500 62.82 8.73 8.06
CA GLU A 500 63.03 9.83 7.10
C GLU A 500 63.26 9.32 5.68
N ALA A 501 64.11 8.30 5.52
CA ALA A 501 64.32 7.65 4.24
C ALA A 501 63.03 7.03 3.68
N LYS A 502 62.17 6.48 4.54
CA LYS A 502 60.85 5.99 4.14
C LYS A 502 59.90 7.12 3.74
N VAL A 503 59.89 8.26 4.45
CA VAL A 503 59.08 9.45 4.15
C VAL A 503 59.44 10.03 2.79
N ALA A 504 60.74 10.22 2.51
CA ALA A 504 61.24 10.71 1.22
C ALA A 504 60.83 9.81 0.05
N ASN A 505 60.65 8.51 0.32
CA ASN A 505 60.36 7.48 -0.68
C ASN A 505 58.92 6.96 -0.69
N VAL A 506 58.00 7.51 0.12
CA VAL A 506 56.60 7.02 0.19
C VAL A 506 55.93 7.05 -1.16
N TYR A 507 56.17 8.12 -1.92
CA TYR A 507 55.51 8.33 -3.20
C TYR A 507 56.19 7.55 -4.34
N LYS A 508 57.43 7.04 -4.17
CA LYS A 508 58.23 6.34 -5.19
C LYS A 508 58.27 7.00 -6.59
N ILE A 509 57.87 8.27 -6.71
CA ILE A 509 57.84 9.02 -7.98
C ILE A 509 59.28 9.23 -8.50
N LYS A 510 60.26 9.25 -7.60
CA LYS A 510 61.69 9.34 -7.92
C LYS A 510 62.31 7.93 -7.88
N GLY A 511 63.05 7.55 -8.91
CA GLY A 511 63.72 6.24 -9.01
C GLY A 511 64.68 5.96 -7.84
N LYS A 512 64.94 4.68 -7.56
CA LYS A 512 65.74 4.16 -6.42
C LYS A 512 67.11 4.84 -6.27
N LYS A 513 67.77 5.19 -7.36
CA LYS A 513 69.06 5.91 -7.37
C LYS A 513 68.94 7.34 -6.83
N LYS A 514 67.93 8.09 -7.28
CA LYS A 514 67.71 9.49 -6.85
C LYS A 514 67.33 9.56 -5.37
N ALA A 515 66.51 8.61 -4.93
CA ALA A 515 66.18 8.40 -3.52
C ALA A 515 67.41 8.22 -2.63
N LEU A 516 68.33 7.33 -3.03
CA LEU A 516 69.55 7.06 -2.27
C LEU A 516 70.54 8.23 -2.29
N LYS A 517 70.60 9.01 -3.37
CA LYS A 517 71.40 10.25 -3.41
C LYS A 517 70.87 11.33 -2.45
N GLU A 518 69.56 11.53 -2.42
CA GLU A 518 68.92 12.46 -1.46
C GLU A 518 69.14 11.99 0.00
N GLU A 519 69.10 10.68 0.25
CA GLU A 519 69.45 10.11 1.58
C GLU A 519 70.92 10.36 1.94
N LYS A 520 71.86 10.16 1.00
CA LYS A 520 73.29 10.43 1.18
C LYS A 520 73.55 11.89 1.55
N GLU A 521 73.02 12.82 0.78
CA GLU A 521 73.20 14.27 1.01
C GLU A 521 72.66 14.70 2.37
N ARG A 522 71.52 14.13 2.78
CA ARG A 522 70.93 14.42 4.08
C ARG A 522 71.71 13.82 5.25
N LEU A 523 72.28 12.61 5.09
CA LEU A 523 73.17 12.02 6.08
C LEU A 523 74.44 12.85 6.27
N ILE A 524 75.01 13.40 5.18
CA ILE A 524 76.14 14.32 5.25
C ILE A 524 75.77 15.58 6.05
N ASN A 525 74.59 16.16 5.79
CA ASN A 525 74.12 17.33 6.54
C ASN A 525 73.92 17.03 8.04
N LEU A 526 73.42 15.83 8.39
CA LEU A 526 73.29 15.41 9.78
C LEU A 526 74.65 15.21 10.47
N VAL A 527 75.65 14.67 9.76
CA VAL A 527 77.03 14.59 10.25
C VAL A 527 77.58 15.99 10.54
N MET A 528 77.36 16.94 9.62
CA MET A 528 77.79 18.33 9.80
C MET A 528 77.10 19.01 10.98
N ASP A 529 75.79 18.82 11.16
CA ASP A 529 75.04 19.37 12.30
C ASP A 529 75.55 18.83 13.64
N VAL A 530 75.87 17.53 13.71
CA VAL A 530 76.43 16.91 14.91
C VAL A 530 77.86 17.39 15.19
N GLN A 531 78.67 17.57 14.14
CA GLN A 531 80.02 18.17 14.26
C GLN A 531 79.95 19.60 14.77
N ASP A 532 79.03 20.42 14.26
CA ASP A 532 78.81 21.79 14.74
C ASP A 532 78.38 21.82 16.21
N LYS A 533 77.43 20.96 16.60
CA LYS A 533 76.98 20.84 17.99
C LYS A 533 78.08 20.41 18.96
N TYR A 534 79.00 19.57 18.51
CA TYR A 534 80.13 19.12 19.32
C TYR A 534 81.27 20.15 19.38
N LEU A 535 81.78 20.55 18.21
CA LEU A 535 83.00 21.36 18.10
C LEU A 535 82.77 22.85 18.40
N ASN A 536 81.63 23.40 17.98
CA ASN A 536 81.36 24.84 18.10
C ASN A 536 80.45 25.16 19.28
N LYS A 537 79.42 24.35 19.52
CA LYS A 537 78.41 24.62 20.56
C LYS A 537 78.63 23.88 21.89
N SER A 538 79.52 22.88 21.90
CA SER A 538 79.79 22.01 23.06
C SER A 538 78.52 21.44 23.72
N GLU A 539 77.48 21.18 22.92
CA GLU A 539 76.16 20.72 23.40
C GLU A 539 76.11 19.20 23.64
N ILE A 540 77.12 18.47 23.16
CA ILE A 540 77.17 17.01 23.12
C ILE A 540 78.50 16.55 23.74
N GLU A 541 78.47 15.51 24.56
CA GLU A 541 79.69 14.90 25.10
C GLU A 541 80.44 14.08 24.05
N THR A 542 81.76 13.95 24.19
CA THR A 542 82.63 13.23 23.23
C THR A 542 82.15 11.81 22.94
N ARG A 543 81.75 11.07 23.97
CA ARG A 543 81.28 9.68 23.82
C ARG A 543 79.95 9.58 23.07
N VAL A 544 79.06 10.54 23.29
CA VAL A 544 77.77 10.64 22.59
C VAL A 544 78.00 11.04 21.14
N TYR A 545 78.89 12.01 20.90
CA TYR A 545 79.31 12.42 19.57
C TYR A 545 79.88 11.24 18.77
N ASP A 546 80.82 10.48 19.33
CA ASP A 546 81.45 9.33 18.68
C ASP A 546 80.41 8.26 18.29
N ASN A 547 79.45 7.99 19.18
CA ASN A 547 78.36 7.05 18.91
C ASN A 547 77.44 7.53 17.77
N ILE A 548 77.09 8.82 17.74
CA ILE A 548 76.23 9.39 16.69
C ILE A 548 76.95 9.38 15.33
N ILE A 549 78.21 9.81 15.29
CA ILE A 549 79.03 9.81 14.08
C ILE A 549 79.24 8.39 13.57
N LYS A 550 79.50 7.42 14.45
CA LYS A 550 79.61 6.01 14.07
C LYS A 550 78.32 5.48 13.44
N SER A 551 77.16 5.84 13.96
CA SER A 551 75.86 5.47 13.39
C SER A 551 75.65 6.09 11.99
N TYR A 552 75.89 7.39 11.84
CA TYR A 552 75.74 8.08 10.56
C TYR A 552 76.71 7.60 9.49
N THR A 553 77.97 7.39 9.84
CA THR A 553 79.00 6.86 8.92
C THR A 553 78.70 5.43 8.49
N THR A 554 78.23 4.57 9.40
CA THR A 554 77.78 3.21 9.07
C THR A 554 76.61 3.24 8.08
N ARG A 555 75.62 4.11 8.29
CA ARG A 555 74.50 4.27 7.37
C ARG A 555 74.94 4.84 6.02
N LEU A 556 75.83 5.83 6.02
CA LEU A 556 76.37 6.42 4.80
C LEU A 556 77.12 5.38 3.95
N ALA A 557 77.90 4.51 4.58
CA ALA A 557 78.58 3.40 3.91
C ALA A 557 77.60 2.39 3.30
N ASP A 558 76.51 2.05 3.99
CA ASP A 558 75.44 1.20 3.44
C ASP A 558 74.75 1.86 2.22
N VAL A 559 74.44 3.16 2.30
CA VAL A 559 73.84 3.92 1.18
C VAL A 559 74.79 4.00 -0.01
N ASP A 560 76.07 4.25 0.22
CA ASP A 560 77.09 4.28 -0.84
C ASP A 560 77.29 2.91 -1.50
N SER A 561 77.30 1.83 -0.71
CA SER A 561 77.36 0.47 -1.27
C SER A 561 76.15 0.17 -2.18
N LYS A 562 74.97 0.66 -1.81
CA LYS A 562 73.76 0.48 -2.62
C LYS A 562 73.78 1.32 -3.88
N LEU A 563 74.35 2.52 -3.83
CA LEU A 563 74.54 3.37 -5.01
C LEU A 563 75.54 2.76 -5.99
N THR A 564 76.67 2.23 -5.51
CA THR A 564 77.68 1.60 -6.37
C THR A 564 77.16 0.32 -7.03
N VAL A 565 76.36 -0.49 -6.31
CA VAL A 565 75.69 -1.66 -6.89
C VAL A 565 74.72 -1.24 -8.01
N ILE A 566 73.92 -0.20 -7.80
CA ILE A 566 72.98 0.29 -8.83
C ILE A 566 73.75 0.84 -10.04
N GLU A 567 74.86 1.56 -9.82
CA GLU A 567 75.69 2.09 -10.91
C GLU A 567 76.39 0.96 -11.69
N ALA A 568 76.81 -0.11 -11.02
CA ALA A 568 77.34 -1.31 -11.66
C ALA A 568 76.28 -2.07 -12.47
N GLU A 569 75.06 -2.22 -11.94
CA GLU A 569 73.92 -2.82 -12.65
C GLU A 569 73.54 -2.02 -13.90
N GLU A 570 73.48 -0.69 -13.81
CA GLU A 570 73.24 0.21 -14.96
C GLU A 570 74.35 0.09 -16.02
N ALA A 571 75.62 0.03 -15.60
CA ALA A 571 76.75 -0.16 -16.51
C ALA A 571 76.71 -1.52 -17.23
N LEU A 572 76.40 -2.60 -16.50
CA LEU A 572 76.25 -3.95 -17.07
C LEU A 572 75.04 -4.07 -18.00
N ALA A 573 73.91 -3.43 -17.68
CA ALA A 573 72.74 -3.38 -18.55
C ALA A 573 73.05 -2.68 -19.87
N ASN A 574 73.79 -1.57 -19.84
CA ASN A 574 74.27 -0.89 -21.04
C ASN A 574 75.19 -1.78 -21.88
N ILE A 575 76.14 -2.49 -21.27
CA ILE A 575 77.04 -3.43 -21.98
C ILE A 575 76.26 -4.56 -22.66
N ASN A 576 75.25 -5.12 -22.00
CA ASN A 576 74.40 -6.17 -22.57
C ASN A 576 73.48 -5.65 -23.69
N PHE A 577 73.00 -4.41 -23.59
CA PHE A 577 72.27 -3.73 -24.66
C PHE A 577 73.14 -3.55 -25.92
N PHE A 578 74.41 -3.12 -25.75
CA PHE A 578 75.37 -3.05 -26.85
C PHE A 578 75.72 -4.42 -27.43
N LYS A 579 75.93 -5.47 -26.62
CA LYS A 579 76.12 -6.85 -27.12
C LYS A 579 74.93 -7.37 -27.94
N LYS A 580 73.69 -6.98 -27.58
CA LYS A 580 72.48 -7.35 -28.33
C LYS A 580 72.38 -6.62 -29.68
N LEU A 581 72.83 -5.37 -29.75
CA LEU A 581 72.88 -4.58 -30.98
C LEU A 581 73.92 -5.07 -31.99
N PHE A 582 75.03 -5.67 -31.52
CA PHE A 582 76.10 -6.16 -32.39
C PHE A 582 76.04 -7.67 -32.72
N LYS A 583 75.03 -8.42 -32.26
CA LYS A 583 74.80 -9.82 -32.69
C LYS A 583 74.08 -9.87 -34.05
N LYS A 584 74.85 -9.69 -35.12
CA LYS A 584 74.39 -9.78 -36.53
C LYS A 584 74.24 -11.26 -36.95
N LYS A 585 72.99 -11.65 -37.26
CA LYS A 585 72.50 -12.85 -37.99
C LYS A 585 73.49 -14.00 -38.26
N GLU A 586 73.38 -15.08 -37.49
CA GLU A 586 73.57 -16.44 -38.00
C GLU A 586 72.19 -17.09 -38.19
N LYS A 587 71.91 -17.58 -39.40
CA LYS A 587 70.67 -18.30 -39.75
C LYS A 587 70.72 -19.72 -39.16
N PRO A 588 69.63 -20.26 -38.59
CA PRO A 588 69.59 -21.66 -38.17
C PRO A 588 69.31 -22.59 -39.36
N GLU A 589 70.03 -23.71 -39.42
CA GLU A 589 69.77 -24.87 -40.29
C GLU A 589 68.46 -25.60 -39.92
N PRO A 590 67.79 -26.27 -40.88
CA PRO A 590 66.53 -26.96 -40.64
C PRO A 590 66.70 -28.37 -40.04
N GLU A 591 65.91 -28.66 -38.99
CA GLU A 591 65.86 -29.95 -38.29
C GLU A 591 65.22 -31.09 -39.11
N LEU A 592 65.88 -32.26 -39.09
CA LEU A 592 65.42 -33.54 -39.62
C LEU A 592 64.38 -34.21 -38.70
N LYS A 593 63.18 -34.48 -39.23
CA LYS A 593 62.09 -35.21 -38.56
C LYS A 593 62.37 -36.72 -38.54
N ILE A 594 62.50 -37.33 -37.35
CA ILE A 594 62.55 -38.79 -37.17
C ILE A 594 61.15 -39.31 -36.77
N LYS A 595 60.58 -40.20 -37.61
CA LYS A 595 59.35 -40.98 -37.35
C LYS A 595 59.62 -42.07 -36.30
N LYS A 596 58.91 -42.04 -35.16
CA LYS A 596 58.90 -43.14 -34.18
C LYS A 596 57.93 -44.25 -34.62
N VAL A 597 58.46 -45.46 -34.80
CA VAL A 597 57.70 -46.71 -35.01
C VAL A 597 57.34 -47.31 -33.65
N LYS A 598 56.05 -47.56 -33.40
CA LYS A 598 55.52 -48.29 -32.24
C LYS A 598 55.77 -49.80 -32.43
N ARG A 599 56.52 -50.44 -31.53
CA ARG A 599 56.48 -51.91 -31.35
C ARG A 599 55.59 -52.25 -30.15
N LYS A 600 54.55 -53.03 -30.43
CA LYS A 600 53.77 -53.81 -29.44
C LYS A 600 54.66 -54.97 -28.96
N LEU A 601 54.74 -55.16 -27.64
CA LEU A 601 55.13 -56.42 -27.02
C LEU A 601 53.95 -56.89 -26.18
N ARG A 602 53.66 -58.19 -26.28
CA ARG A 602 52.57 -58.94 -25.65
C ARG A 602 53.19 -60.23 -25.10
N TYR A 603 52.53 -60.78 -24.08
CA TYR A 603 52.81 -62.01 -23.31
C TYR A 603 53.83 -61.81 -22.16
N ASP A 604 53.50 -62.07 -20.89
CA ASP A 604 52.42 -62.87 -20.28
C ASP A 604 51.59 -62.12 -19.21
#